data_AF-A0A969H5U0-F1
#
_entry.id   AF-A0A969H5U0-F1
#
_cell.length_a   1.000
_cell.length_b   1.000
_cell.length_c   1.000
_cell.angle_alpha   90.00
_cell.angle_beta   90.00
_cell.angle_gamma   90.00
#
_symmetry.space_group_name_H-M   'P 1'
#
loop_
_entity.id
_entity.type
_entity.pdbx_description
1 polymer ?
#
loop_
_entity_poly.entity_id
_entity_poly.type
_entity_poly.pdbx_seq_one_letter_code
_entity_poly.pdbx_strand_id
1 'polypeptide(L)'
;MTYSVVSYRPNFEPAQLRQASSRYPSAVAQRYLQLPPNISTRVRNLAQTLTAAQTNNYDKVMALTNHLLSNYPYNFYPPPHPPGAEVVDTFLFEDKEGVCEQYVTALVVMARMLGIPARLVAGYGSGDYNPLTGYYEVRLNHAHTWAEVYFPEHGWVPFDPTPGWTPQPYPTPVQTWLFSGSQAFGFDLPIANLVSGGAASLAFMVPFLVISTVLVGLGLLALYLVRRLKPAFAGSASSRERATDPTRRLILALYEQGAAVLARRRYRKREKWETLSEYAQTVGRLPALSQLTEAAEVAAYRPEAPGEEKVAEAKAALTSLQNEVK
;
A
#
# COMPACT_ATOMS: atom_id res chain seq x y z
N MET A 1 -21.48 10.57 -4.37
CA MET A 1 -21.06 11.98 -4.55
C MET A 1 -20.05 11.99 -5.67
N THR A 2 -20.16 12.94 -6.61
CA THR A 2 -19.20 13.13 -7.70
C THR A 2 -18.70 14.56 -7.61
N TYR A 3 -17.39 14.75 -7.74
CA TYR A 3 -16.74 16.06 -7.63
C TYR A 3 -15.52 16.11 -8.54
N SER A 4 -15.02 17.31 -8.79
CA SER A 4 -13.80 17.55 -9.57
C SER A 4 -12.80 18.32 -8.73
N VAL A 5 -11.51 18.00 -8.89
CA VAL A 5 -10.41 18.64 -8.15
C VAL A 5 -9.31 19.00 -9.12
N VAL A 6 -8.70 20.16 -8.92
CA VAL A 6 -7.43 20.54 -9.53
C VAL A 6 -6.38 20.49 -8.43
N SER A 7 -5.30 19.73 -8.66
CA SER A 7 -4.20 19.60 -7.71
C SER A 7 -2.94 20.23 -8.30
N TYR A 8 -2.18 20.92 -7.44
CA TYR A 8 -0.86 21.44 -7.77
C TYR A 8 0.19 20.58 -7.08
N ARG A 9 1.16 20.09 -7.86
CA ARG A 9 2.33 19.37 -7.34
C ARG A 9 3.56 20.27 -7.43
N PRO A 10 4.04 20.83 -6.31
CA PRO A 10 5.30 21.55 -6.30
C PRO A 10 6.45 20.59 -6.68
N ASN A 11 7.43 21.11 -7.41
CA ASN A 11 8.70 20.41 -7.56
C ASN A 11 9.60 20.76 -6.38
N PHE A 12 10.06 19.75 -5.65
CA PHE A 12 10.92 19.92 -4.48
C PHE A 12 12.34 19.47 -4.83
N GLU A 13 13.16 20.40 -5.32
CA GLU A 13 14.54 20.08 -5.69
C GLU A 13 15.40 19.89 -4.43
N PRO A 14 16.07 18.73 -4.26
CA PRO A 14 16.90 18.47 -3.09
C PRO A 14 17.97 19.54 -2.82
N ALA A 15 18.53 20.13 -3.87
CA ALA A 15 19.53 21.20 -3.76
C ALA A 15 18.96 22.45 -3.05
N GLN A 16 17.69 22.79 -3.28
CA GLN A 16 17.03 23.92 -2.63
C GLN A 16 16.68 23.60 -1.18
N LEU A 17 16.18 22.38 -0.91
CA LEU A 17 15.84 21.96 0.44
C LEU A 17 17.07 21.88 1.37
N ARG A 18 18.25 21.54 0.85
CA ARG A 18 19.51 21.59 1.61
C ARG A 18 19.92 22.99 2.04
N GLN A 19 19.49 24.02 1.30
CA GLN A 19 19.76 25.43 1.60
C GLN A 19 18.71 26.06 2.50
N ALA A 20 17.61 25.36 2.77
CA ALA A 20 16.53 25.87 3.58
C ALA A 20 16.98 26.20 5.01
N SER A 21 16.47 27.32 5.53
CA SER A 21 16.76 27.79 6.87
C SER A 21 16.28 26.83 7.97
N SER A 22 16.98 26.80 9.09
CA SER A 22 16.54 26.15 10.34
C SER A 22 15.73 27.10 11.25
N ARG A 23 15.38 28.30 10.76
CA ARG A 23 14.52 29.25 11.48
C ARG A 23 13.09 29.10 10.99
N TYR A 24 12.23 28.61 11.87
CA TYR A 24 10.83 28.35 11.55
C TYR A 24 9.93 29.48 12.05
N PRO A 25 8.81 29.77 11.36
CA PRO A 25 7.76 30.63 11.90
C PRO A 25 7.29 30.09 13.26
N SER A 26 7.05 30.99 14.22
CA SER A 26 6.68 30.62 15.60
C SER A 26 5.45 29.70 15.65
N ALA A 27 4.43 30.00 14.84
CA ALA A 27 3.22 29.18 14.72
C ALA A 27 3.49 27.74 14.25
N VAL A 28 4.47 27.55 13.36
CA VAL A 28 4.87 26.21 12.90
C VAL A 28 5.65 25.49 14.00
N ALA A 29 6.65 26.15 14.58
CA ALA A 29 7.48 25.58 15.63
C ALA A 29 6.63 25.13 16.85
N GLN A 30 5.72 25.99 17.33
CA GLN A 30 4.87 25.69 18.48
C GLN A 30 3.93 24.50 18.25
N ARG A 31 3.47 24.29 17.01
CA ARG A 31 2.47 23.27 16.67
C ARG A 31 3.04 21.96 16.12
N TYR A 32 4.30 21.95 15.69
CA TYR A 32 4.89 20.82 14.99
C TYR A 32 6.23 20.37 15.55
N LEU A 33 6.62 20.86 16.73
CA LEU A 33 7.75 20.37 17.51
C LEU A 33 7.33 19.70 18.83
N GLN A 34 6.05 19.59 19.16
CA GLN A 34 5.64 18.89 20.38
C GLN A 34 6.03 17.41 20.33
N LEU A 35 6.49 16.94 21.49
CA LEU A 35 6.81 15.56 21.77
C LEU A 35 6.06 15.12 23.04
N PRO A 36 5.66 13.84 23.12
CA PRO A 36 5.23 13.25 24.38
C PRO A 36 6.24 13.47 25.51
N PRO A 37 5.79 13.67 26.76
CA PRO A 37 6.69 13.95 27.89
C PRO A 37 7.60 12.77 28.26
N ASN A 38 7.19 11.54 27.93
CA ASN A 38 7.85 10.29 28.30
C ASN A 38 8.72 9.70 27.19
N ILE A 39 9.26 10.53 26.30
CA ILE A 39 9.94 10.01 25.11
C ILE A 39 11.32 9.42 25.44
N SER A 40 11.62 8.27 24.86
CA SER A 40 12.81 7.50 25.20
C SER A 40 14.11 8.21 24.83
N THR A 41 15.08 8.16 25.76
CA THR A 41 16.46 8.63 25.54
C THR A 41 17.15 7.81 24.43
N ARG A 42 16.80 6.52 24.25
CA ARG A 42 17.39 5.68 23.18
C ARG A 42 17.01 6.20 21.81
N VAL A 43 15.74 6.59 21.62
CA VAL A 43 15.24 7.20 20.37
C VAL A 43 15.97 8.50 20.08
N ARG A 44 16.16 9.37 21.09
CA ARG A 44 16.92 10.62 20.94
C ARG A 44 18.37 10.37 20.53
N ASN A 45 19.04 9.43 21.20
CA ASN A 45 20.43 9.08 20.92
C ASN A 45 20.58 8.49 19.51
N LEU A 46 19.64 7.65 19.08
CA LEU A 46 19.61 7.13 17.72
C LEU A 46 19.46 8.26 16.69
N ALA A 47 18.49 9.16 16.88
CA ALA A 47 18.27 10.28 15.98
C ALA A 47 19.52 11.18 15.86
N GLN A 48 20.16 11.49 16.99
CA GLN A 48 21.41 12.27 17.02
C GLN A 48 22.57 11.54 16.34
N THR A 49 22.71 10.24 16.57
CA THR A 49 23.79 9.42 15.99
C THR A 49 23.67 9.33 14.47
N LEU A 50 22.47 9.04 13.96
CA LEU A 50 22.20 8.94 12.52
C LEU A 50 22.43 10.25 11.78
N THR A 51 22.28 11.38 12.48
CA THR A 51 22.33 12.72 11.88
C THR A 51 23.60 13.50 12.19
N ALA A 52 24.53 12.94 12.97
CA ALA A 52 25.74 13.62 13.44
C ALA A 52 26.62 14.15 12.30
N ALA A 53 26.70 13.42 11.18
CA ALA A 53 27.49 13.81 10.01
C ALA A 53 26.79 14.83 9.09
N GLN A 54 25.51 15.14 9.33
CA GLN A 54 24.69 15.94 8.42
C GLN A 54 24.59 17.40 8.88
N THR A 55 24.85 18.33 7.96
CA THR A 55 24.92 19.77 8.26
C THR A 55 23.61 20.52 8.01
N ASN A 56 22.67 19.93 7.27
CA ASN A 56 21.39 20.55 6.90
C ASN A 56 20.20 19.64 7.21
N ASN A 57 19.01 20.21 7.38
CA ASN A 57 17.83 19.46 7.84
C ASN A 57 17.31 18.46 6.81
N TYR A 58 17.49 18.73 5.52
CA TYR A 58 17.10 17.79 4.46
C TYR A 58 17.89 16.49 4.56
N ASP A 59 19.22 16.56 4.60
CA ASP A 59 20.05 15.37 4.68
C ASP A 59 19.90 14.66 6.05
N LYS A 60 19.57 15.39 7.13
CA LYS A 60 19.18 14.77 8.42
C LYS A 60 17.91 13.93 8.27
N VAL A 61 16.85 14.47 7.68
CA VAL A 61 15.59 13.74 7.46
C VAL A 61 15.81 12.55 6.53
N MET A 62 16.62 12.72 5.48
CA MET A 62 16.97 11.62 4.58
C MET A 62 17.75 10.51 5.30
N ALA A 63 18.68 10.84 6.20
CA ALA A 63 19.41 9.86 6.99
C ALA A 63 18.47 9.04 7.89
N LEU A 64 17.50 9.70 8.56
CA LEU A 64 16.47 9.03 9.34
C LEU A 64 15.57 8.15 8.46
N THR A 65 15.12 8.67 7.32
CA THR A 65 14.26 7.97 6.36
C THR A 65 14.95 6.71 5.83
N ASN A 66 16.20 6.84 5.40
CA ASN A 66 16.98 5.72 4.88
C ASN A 66 17.26 4.66 5.95
N HIS A 67 17.53 5.07 7.19
CA HIS A 67 17.67 4.14 8.31
C HIS A 67 16.41 3.30 8.50
N LEU A 68 15.24 3.95 8.53
CA LEU A 68 13.95 3.27 8.66
C LEU A 68 13.68 2.30 7.51
N LEU A 69 13.93 2.74 6.26
CA LEU A 69 13.76 1.91 5.06
C LEU A 69 14.64 0.66 5.04
N SER A 70 15.84 0.74 5.61
CA SER A 70 16.87 -0.29 5.44
C SER A 70 16.96 -1.29 6.60
N ASN A 71 16.44 -0.94 7.79
CA ASN A 71 16.69 -1.71 9.02
C ASN A 71 15.47 -2.46 9.57
N TYR A 72 14.26 -2.15 9.09
CA TYR A 72 13.03 -2.72 9.65
C TYR A 72 12.16 -3.30 8.53
N PRO A 73 11.76 -4.59 8.57
CA PRO A 73 10.80 -5.16 7.63
C PRO A 73 9.36 -4.68 7.88
N TYR A 74 8.61 -4.51 6.80
CA TYR A 74 7.19 -4.21 6.87
C TYR A 74 6.41 -5.46 7.31
N ASN A 75 5.60 -5.34 8.36
CA ASN A 75 4.71 -6.39 8.84
C ASN A 75 3.31 -5.81 9.03
N PHE A 76 2.31 -6.39 8.34
CA PHE A 76 0.90 -6.00 8.46
C PHE A 76 0.28 -6.28 9.84
N TYR A 77 0.92 -7.14 10.64
CA TYR A 77 0.49 -7.57 11.97
C TYR A 77 1.70 -7.56 12.89
N PRO A 78 2.23 -6.37 13.21
CA PRO A 78 3.31 -6.28 14.18
C PRO A 78 2.82 -6.81 15.53
N PRO A 79 3.75 -7.20 16.42
CA PRO A 79 3.41 -7.59 17.79
C PRO A 79 2.47 -6.57 18.45
N PRO A 80 1.52 -7.01 19.30
CA PRO A 80 0.66 -6.10 20.03
C PRO A 80 1.50 -5.14 20.88
N HIS A 81 1.26 -3.84 20.74
CA HIS A 81 1.98 -2.83 21.50
C HIS A 81 1.78 -3.03 23.01
N PRO A 82 2.83 -3.17 23.82
CA PRO A 82 2.69 -3.37 25.26
C PRO A 82 2.01 -2.16 25.94
N PRO A 83 1.07 -2.39 26.88
CA PRO A 83 0.41 -1.30 27.60
C PRO A 83 1.42 -0.39 28.31
N GLY A 84 1.33 0.92 28.06
CA GLY A 84 2.19 1.92 28.69
C GLY A 84 3.61 2.02 28.12
N ALA A 85 4.00 1.16 27.18
CA ALA A 85 5.28 1.30 26.48
C ALA A 85 5.26 2.49 25.51
N GLU A 86 6.43 3.06 25.22
CA GLU A 86 6.58 4.16 24.27
C GLU A 86 6.62 3.60 22.84
N VAL A 87 5.69 4.06 21.99
CA VAL A 87 5.43 3.48 20.67
C VAL A 87 6.66 3.48 19.78
N VAL A 88 7.43 4.57 19.76
CA VAL A 88 8.59 4.70 18.88
C VAL A 88 9.76 3.85 19.38
N ASP A 89 10.01 3.81 20.69
CA ASP A 89 11.03 2.94 21.28
C ASP A 89 10.73 1.45 21.02
N THR A 90 9.50 1.02 21.28
CA THR A 90 9.08 -0.37 21.06
C THR A 90 9.27 -0.77 19.61
N PHE A 91 8.82 0.04 18.66
CA PHE A 91 9.05 -0.22 17.24
C PHE A 91 10.54 -0.29 16.87
N LEU A 92 11.33 0.71 17.25
CA LEU A 92 12.73 0.83 16.79
C LEU A 92 13.67 -0.20 17.41
N PHE A 93 13.35 -0.71 18.59
CA PHE A 93 14.30 -1.49 19.38
C PHE A 93 13.81 -2.86 19.83
N GLU A 94 12.51 -3.03 20.02
CA GLU A 94 11.94 -4.29 20.51
C GLU A 94 11.31 -5.07 19.35
N ASP A 95 10.27 -4.53 18.72
CA ASP A 95 9.56 -5.19 17.61
C ASP A 95 10.43 -5.27 16.36
N LYS A 96 11.07 -4.14 16.00
CA LYS A 96 11.87 -3.97 14.79
C LYS A 96 11.13 -4.31 13.48
N GLU A 97 9.81 -4.29 13.49
CA GLU A 97 8.94 -4.47 12.33
C GLU A 97 7.61 -3.75 12.57
N GLY A 98 6.92 -3.33 11.51
CA GLY A 98 5.73 -2.48 11.67
C GLY A 98 4.92 -2.26 10.40
N VAL A 99 3.81 -1.52 10.55
CA VAL A 99 3.04 -0.95 9.42
C VAL A 99 3.43 0.51 9.19
N CYS A 100 2.94 1.11 8.10
CA CYS A 100 3.32 2.48 7.68
C CYS A 100 3.23 3.50 8.83
N GLU A 101 2.22 3.38 9.70
CA GLU A 101 2.03 4.27 10.85
C GLU A 101 3.20 4.27 11.83
N GLN A 102 3.81 3.12 12.15
CA GLN A 102 4.97 3.07 13.05
C GLN A 102 6.19 3.74 12.42
N TYR A 103 6.46 3.49 11.13
CA TYR A 103 7.59 4.10 10.42
C TYR A 103 7.45 5.63 10.35
N VAL A 104 6.26 6.10 9.95
CA VAL A 104 5.98 7.53 9.83
C VAL A 104 6.00 8.22 11.18
N THR A 105 5.44 7.58 12.21
CA THR A 105 5.47 8.10 13.58
C THR A 105 6.91 8.20 14.08
N ALA A 106 7.73 7.17 13.87
CA ALA A 106 9.15 7.19 14.22
C ALA A 106 9.91 8.31 13.51
N LEU A 107 9.70 8.49 12.19
CA LEU A 107 10.34 9.57 11.44
C LEU A 107 9.95 10.95 11.98
N VAL A 108 8.64 11.19 12.17
CA VAL A 108 8.11 12.47 12.67
C VAL A 108 8.67 12.77 14.05
N VAL A 109 8.67 11.78 14.95
CA VAL A 109 9.20 11.92 16.31
C VAL A 109 10.70 12.22 16.29
N MET A 110 11.50 11.43 15.57
CA MET A 110 12.95 11.64 15.48
C MET A 110 13.29 13.00 14.86
N ALA A 111 12.56 13.45 13.83
CA ALA A 111 12.74 14.78 13.25
C ALA A 111 12.44 15.89 14.26
N ARG A 112 11.32 15.79 14.99
CA ARG A 112 10.94 16.77 16.03
C ARG A 112 11.94 16.83 17.17
N MET A 113 12.53 15.70 17.57
CA MET A 113 13.61 15.67 18.58
C MET A 113 14.84 16.47 18.17
N LEU A 114 15.09 16.58 16.86
CA LEU A 114 16.19 17.37 16.28
C LEU A 114 15.79 18.84 16.01
N GLY A 115 14.59 19.25 16.44
CA GLY A 115 14.07 20.60 16.21
C GLY A 115 13.56 20.82 14.79
N ILE A 116 13.24 19.77 14.03
CA ILE A 116 12.73 19.84 12.66
C ILE A 116 11.20 19.64 12.69
N PRO A 117 10.39 20.64 12.30
CA PRO A 117 8.93 20.52 12.34
C PRO A 117 8.44 19.48 11.33
N ALA A 118 7.72 18.48 11.84
CA ALA A 118 7.21 17.37 11.04
C ALA A 118 5.77 17.01 11.44
N ARG A 119 5.00 16.40 10.54
CA ARG A 119 3.64 15.91 10.80
C ARG A 119 3.38 14.59 10.09
N LEU A 120 2.49 13.78 10.67
CA LEU A 120 1.94 12.60 10.02
C LEU A 120 0.75 13.04 9.15
N VAL A 121 0.65 12.48 7.96
CA VAL A 121 -0.51 12.60 7.08
C VAL A 121 -1.04 11.21 6.79
N ALA A 122 -2.36 11.07 6.81
CA ALA A 122 -3.05 9.83 6.47
C ALA A 122 -3.93 10.06 5.24
N GLY A 123 -3.97 9.06 4.37
CA GLY A 123 -4.75 9.10 3.14
C GLY A 123 -4.68 7.76 2.42
N TYR A 124 -4.61 7.83 1.09
CA TYR A 124 -4.53 6.66 0.23
C TYR A 124 -3.36 6.81 -0.75
N GLY A 125 -2.73 5.70 -1.09
CA GLY A 125 -1.80 5.61 -2.21
C GLY A 125 -2.48 5.76 -3.58
N SER A 126 -1.74 5.50 -4.64
CA SER A 126 -2.17 5.73 -6.03
C SER A 126 -3.37 4.89 -6.48
N GLY A 127 -3.67 3.79 -5.80
CA GLY A 127 -4.66 2.81 -6.24
C GLY A 127 -4.19 1.98 -7.43
N ASP A 128 -5.11 1.18 -7.98
CA ASP A 128 -4.85 0.33 -9.14
C ASP A 128 -5.43 0.97 -10.41
N TYR A 129 -4.62 1.08 -11.48
CA TYR A 129 -5.15 1.54 -12.78
C TYR A 129 -5.98 0.43 -13.43
N ASN A 130 -7.24 0.71 -13.75
CA ASN A 130 -8.13 -0.19 -14.47
C ASN A 130 -8.13 0.15 -15.96
N PRO A 131 -7.50 -0.67 -16.83
CA PRO A 131 -7.40 -0.37 -18.26
C PRO A 131 -8.73 -0.49 -19.01
N LEU A 132 -9.74 -1.17 -18.44
CA LEU A 132 -11.06 -1.30 -19.07
C LEU A 132 -11.92 -0.04 -18.88
N THR A 133 -11.74 0.64 -17.75
CA THR A 133 -12.51 1.84 -17.41
C THR A 133 -11.73 3.13 -17.64
N GLY A 134 -10.39 3.05 -17.68
CA GLY A 134 -9.49 4.20 -17.78
C GLY A 134 -9.32 4.97 -16.46
N TYR A 135 -9.80 4.41 -15.34
CA TYR A 135 -9.75 5.06 -14.02
C TYR A 135 -8.79 4.37 -13.06
N TYR A 136 -8.28 5.13 -12.09
CA TYR A 136 -7.63 4.58 -10.91
C TYR A 136 -8.68 4.20 -9.87
N GLU A 137 -8.60 2.97 -9.38
CA GLU A 137 -9.47 2.43 -8.33
C GLU A 137 -8.72 2.47 -7.00
N VAL A 138 -9.08 3.44 -6.16
CA VAL A 138 -8.57 3.55 -4.78
C VAL A 138 -9.52 2.84 -3.84
N ARG A 139 -8.97 1.99 -2.97
CA ARG A 139 -9.70 1.06 -2.09
C ARG A 139 -9.09 1.12 -0.68
N LEU A 140 -9.78 0.55 0.32
CA LEU A 140 -9.33 0.57 1.72
C LEU A 140 -7.95 -0.06 1.94
N ASN A 141 -7.57 -1.09 1.18
CA ASN A 141 -6.22 -1.67 1.21
C ASN A 141 -5.12 -0.74 0.66
N HIS A 142 -5.47 0.40 0.07
CA HIS A 142 -4.53 1.43 -0.35
C HIS A 142 -4.36 2.52 0.72
N ALA A 143 -4.98 2.38 1.90
CA ALA A 143 -4.76 3.29 3.01
C ALA A 143 -3.27 3.36 3.34
N HIS A 144 -2.75 4.57 3.48
CA HIS A 144 -1.32 4.80 3.69
C HIS A 144 -1.08 6.07 4.49
N THR A 145 0.01 6.07 5.25
CA THR A 145 0.48 7.26 5.95
C THR A 145 1.87 7.65 5.46
N TRP A 146 2.13 8.95 5.43
CA TRP A 146 3.46 9.50 5.12
C TRP A 146 3.79 10.66 6.07
N ALA A 147 5.08 11.01 6.15
CA ALA A 147 5.50 12.19 6.89
C ALA A 147 5.52 13.40 5.98
N GLU A 148 5.20 14.57 6.51
CA GLU A 148 5.55 15.84 5.88
C GLU A 148 6.45 16.64 6.81
N VAL A 149 7.52 17.19 6.26
CA VAL A 149 8.49 18.02 6.97
C VAL A 149 8.43 19.44 6.44
N TYR A 150 8.43 20.42 7.35
CA TYR A 150 8.36 21.82 6.98
C TYR A 150 9.74 22.39 6.67
N PHE A 151 9.91 22.90 5.46
CA PHE A 151 11.08 23.65 5.02
C PHE A 151 10.67 25.11 4.77
N PRO A 152 11.29 26.10 5.44
CA PRO A 152 11.00 27.52 5.16
C PRO A 152 11.10 27.82 3.66
N GLU A 153 10.21 28.68 3.17
CA GLU A 153 10.05 29.04 1.75
C GLU A 153 9.51 27.94 0.82
N HIS A 154 9.53 26.67 1.26
CA HIS A 154 9.09 25.52 0.47
C HIS A 154 7.82 24.87 1.02
N GLY A 155 7.48 25.12 2.28
CA GLY A 155 6.29 24.59 2.94
C GLY A 155 6.47 23.14 3.38
N TRP A 156 5.40 22.35 3.30
CA TRP A 156 5.37 20.95 3.70
C TRP A 156 5.84 20.04 2.57
N VAL A 157 6.92 19.31 2.81
CA VAL A 157 7.54 18.40 1.84
C VAL A 157 7.31 16.96 2.31
N PRO A 158 6.76 16.07 1.46
CA PRO A 158 6.47 14.68 1.83
C PRO A 158 7.73 13.81 1.86
N PHE A 159 7.82 12.92 2.85
CA PHE A 159 8.85 11.88 3.00
C PHE A 159 8.17 10.58 3.40
N ASP A 160 8.62 9.47 2.81
CA ASP A 160 8.11 8.16 3.14
C ASP A 160 9.21 7.22 3.66
N PRO A 161 9.16 6.84 4.95
CA PRO A 161 10.09 5.88 5.53
C PRO A 161 9.69 4.40 5.35
N THR A 162 8.59 4.11 4.65
CA THR A 162 8.00 2.78 4.57
C THR A 162 8.60 1.94 3.43
N PRO A 163 9.23 0.79 3.73
CA PRO A 163 9.84 -0.04 2.69
C PRO A 163 8.79 -0.69 1.79
N GLY A 164 9.14 -0.89 0.52
CA GLY A 164 8.25 -1.51 -0.48
C GLY A 164 7.12 -0.59 -0.98
N TRP A 165 6.95 0.59 -0.38
CA TRP A 165 6.08 1.61 -0.91
C TRP A 165 6.87 2.50 -1.89
N THR A 166 6.46 2.49 -3.15
CA THR A 166 6.88 3.53 -4.09
C THR A 166 5.65 4.36 -4.41
N PRO A 167 5.67 5.68 -4.20
CA PRO A 167 4.63 6.52 -4.77
C PRO A 167 4.80 6.38 -6.27
N GLN A 168 3.93 5.59 -6.91
CA GLN A 168 3.82 5.48 -8.35
C GLN A 168 2.68 6.42 -8.77
N PRO A 169 2.91 7.74 -8.94
CA PRO A 169 1.92 8.61 -9.56
C PRO A 169 1.92 8.46 -11.08
N TYR A 170 2.89 7.74 -11.64
CA TYR A 170 2.95 7.48 -13.06
C TYR A 170 2.05 6.28 -13.37
N PRO A 171 1.16 6.37 -14.37
CA PRO A 171 0.83 5.17 -15.11
C PRO A 171 2.19 4.62 -15.54
N THR A 172 2.53 3.40 -15.08
CA THR A 172 3.45 2.61 -15.88
C THR A 172 2.87 2.72 -17.29
N PRO A 173 3.65 3.18 -18.29
CA PRO A 173 3.19 3.03 -19.65
C PRO A 173 2.91 1.54 -19.76
N VAL A 174 1.64 1.14 -19.74
CA VAL A 174 1.23 -0.15 -20.28
C VAL A 174 1.89 -0.12 -21.63
N GLN A 175 2.94 -0.95 -21.78
CA GLN A 175 3.90 -0.90 -22.86
C GLN A 175 3.19 -0.43 -24.13
N THR A 176 3.31 0.86 -24.44
CA THR A 176 2.55 1.46 -25.54
C THR A 176 2.93 0.77 -26.85
N TRP A 177 4.07 0.06 -26.86
CA TRP A 177 4.49 -0.92 -27.84
C TRP A 177 3.43 -1.92 -28.32
N LEU A 178 2.49 -2.34 -27.47
CA LEU A 178 1.45 -3.30 -27.90
C LEU A 178 0.36 -2.66 -28.77
N PHE A 179 0.21 -1.33 -28.74
CA PHE A 179 -0.87 -0.63 -29.45
C PHE A 179 -0.44 0.67 -30.18
N SER A 180 0.83 1.08 -30.12
CA SER A 180 1.40 2.12 -30.98
C SER A 180 1.64 1.53 -32.37
N GLY A 181 0.59 1.56 -33.17
CA GLY A 181 0.53 1.01 -34.51
C GLY A 181 1.73 1.38 -35.39
N SER A 182 2.15 0.42 -36.20
CA SER A 182 3.01 0.54 -37.40
C SER A 182 4.46 1.01 -37.25
N GLN A 183 4.85 1.83 -36.28
CA GLN A 183 6.21 2.41 -36.29
C GLN A 183 7.27 1.67 -35.46
N ALA A 184 6.86 0.75 -34.57
CA ALA A 184 7.79 0.16 -33.61
C ALA A 184 8.75 -0.90 -34.21
N PHE A 185 8.48 -1.42 -35.42
CA PHE A 185 9.30 -2.45 -36.04
C PHE A 185 9.90 -2.07 -37.41
N GLY A 186 9.74 -0.82 -37.86
CA GLY A 186 10.27 -0.38 -39.17
C GLY A 186 9.68 -1.11 -40.38
N PHE A 187 8.50 -1.72 -40.25
CA PHE A 187 7.79 -2.39 -41.33
C PHE A 187 6.56 -1.58 -41.75
N ASP A 188 6.59 -1.02 -42.96
CA ASP A 188 5.40 -0.51 -43.64
C ASP A 188 4.51 -1.68 -44.06
N LEU A 189 3.42 -1.92 -43.33
CA LEU A 189 2.41 -2.90 -43.75
C LEU A 189 1.55 -2.29 -44.88
N PRO A 190 1.53 -2.88 -46.09
CA PRO A 190 0.78 -2.33 -47.21
C PRO A 190 -0.68 -2.81 -47.12
N ILE A 191 -1.44 -2.26 -46.16
CA ILE A 191 -2.85 -2.64 -45.95
C ILE A 191 -3.72 -2.28 -47.17
N ALA A 192 -3.25 -1.34 -48.00
CA ALA A 192 -3.94 -0.90 -49.21
C ALA A 192 -4.02 -1.97 -50.33
N ASN A 193 -3.06 -2.90 -50.40
CA ASN A 193 -3.03 -3.92 -51.46
C ASN A 193 -3.85 -5.18 -51.12
N LEU A 194 -4.45 -5.25 -49.93
CA LEU A 194 -5.24 -6.40 -49.49
C LEU A 194 -6.63 -6.44 -50.16
N VAL A 195 -7.07 -5.33 -50.76
CA VAL A 195 -8.42 -5.19 -51.34
C VAL A 195 -8.46 -5.60 -52.83
N SER A 196 -7.32 -5.66 -53.53
CA SER A 196 -7.24 -6.09 -54.94
C SER A 196 -6.73 -7.54 -55.03
N GLY A 197 -7.64 -8.49 -54.89
CA GLY A 197 -7.35 -9.92 -54.86
C GLY A 197 -6.54 -10.45 -56.05
N GLY A 198 -5.58 -11.31 -55.73
CA GLY A 198 -4.87 -12.17 -56.68
C GLY A 198 -4.04 -13.20 -55.91
N ALA A 199 -3.93 -14.42 -56.44
CA ALA A 199 -3.33 -15.61 -55.79
C ALA A 199 -1.88 -15.46 -55.25
N ALA A 200 -1.22 -14.31 -55.48
CA ALA A 200 0.05 -13.95 -54.87
C ALA A 200 -0.04 -13.61 -53.36
N SER A 201 -1.24 -13.43 -52.81
CA SER A 201 -1.46 -13.08 -51.39
C SER A 201 -1.18 -14.22 -50.40
N LEU A 202 -1.06 -15.48 -50.86
CA LEU A 202 -0.77 -16.63 -50.00
C LEU A 202 0.73 -16.78 -49.66
N ALA A 203 1.63 -16.34 -50.56
CA ALA A 203 3.08 -16.44 -50.33
C ALA A 203 3.54 -15.54 -49.17
N PHE A 204 2.86 -14.41 -48.97
CA PHE A 204 3.14 -13.50 -47.85
C PHE A 204 2.75 -14.07 -46.49
N MET A 205 1.89 -15.09 -46.40
CA MET A 205 1.48 -15.70 -45.12
C MET A 205 2.44 -16.79 -44.62
N VAL A 206 3.29 -17.34 -45.50
CA VAL A 206 4.23 -18.42 -45.16
C VAL A 206 5.22 -18.02 -44.06
N PRO A 207 5.86 -16.82 -44.09
CA PRO A 207 6.71 -16.36 -43.00
C PRO A 207 5.93 -16.21 -41.68
N PHE A 208 4.69 -15.72 -41.72
CA PHE A 208 3.87 -15.56 -40.52
C PHE A 208 3.46 -16.90 -39.91
N LEU A 209 3.16 -17.91 -40.72
CA LEU A 209 2.88 -19.25 -40.23
C LEU A 209 4.11 -19.86 -39.54
N VAL A 210 5.30 -19.72 -40.13
CA VAL A 210 6.55 -20.21 -39.52
C VAL A 210 6.89 -19.44 -38.24
N ILE A 211 6.72 -18.11 -38.23
CA ILE A 211 6.93 -17.30 -37.02
C ILE A 211 5.91 -17.68 -35.94
N SER A 212 4.65 -17.91 -36.32
CA SER A 212 3.60 -18.31 -35.37
C SER A 212 3.87 -19.67 -34.73
N THR A 213 4.37 -20.65 -35.49
CA THR A 213 4.70 -21.98 -34.94
C THR A 213 5.92 -21.92 -34.03
N VAL A 214 6.94 -21.11 -34.37
CA VAL A 214 8.10 -20.88 -33.50
C VAL A 214 7.67 -20.18 -32.20
N LEU A 215 6.81 -19.16 -32.27
CA LEU A 215 6.30 -18.45 -31.09
C LEU A 215 5.44 -19.34 -30.19
N VAL A 216 4.60 -20.21 -30.77
CA VAL A 216 3.84 -21.20 -30.00
C VAL A 216 4.79 -22.22 -29.35
N GLY A 217 5.81 -22.68 -30.06
CA GLY A 217 6.84 -23.59 -29.52
C GLY A 217 7.62 -22.97 -28.35
N LEU A 218 8.06 -21.71 -28.49
CA LEU A 218 8.74 -20.95 -27.43
C LEU A 218 7.80 -20.68 -26.25
N GLY A 219 6.53 -20.38 -26.51
CA GLY A 219 5.50 -20.20 -25.48
C GLY A 219 5.27 -21.47 -24.67
N LEU A 220 5.16 -22.63 -25.33
CA LEU A 220 5.01 -23.93 -24.68
C LEU A 220 6.28 -24.31 -23.89
N LEU A 221 7.47 -24.01 -24.42
CA LEU A 221 8.74 -24.22 -23.74
C LEU A 221 8.86 -23.35 -22.48
N ALA A 222 8.49 -22.07 -22.57
CA ALA A 222 8.45 -21.17 -21.42
C ALA A 222 7.45 -21.65 -20.36
N LEU A 223 6.26 -22.10 -20.77
CA LEU A 223 5.24 -22.62 -19.87
C LEU A 223 5.69 -23.93 -19.19
N TYR A 224 6.40 -24.79 -19.92
CA TYR A 224 7.06 -25.98 -19.38
C TYR A 224 8.16 -25.63 -18.37
N LEU A 225 9.03 -24.67 -18.69
CA LEU A 225 10.11 -24.21 -17.80
C LEU A 225 9.56 -23.55 -16.54
N VAL A 226 8.53 -22.69 -16.66
CA VAL A 226 7.84 -22.08 -15.52
C VAL A 226 7.18 -23.15 -14.64
N ARG A 227 6.59 -24.20 -15.21
CA ARG A 227 6.04 -25.31 -14.44
C ARG A 227 7.11 -26.16 -13.76
N ARG A 228 8.29 -26.30 -14.38
CA ARG A 228 9.39 -27.15 -13.89
C ARG A 228 10.31 -26.46 -12.87
N LEU A 229 10.46 -25.14 -12.96
CA LEU A 229 11.32 -24.32 -12.07
C LEU A 229 10.56 -23.74 -10.86
N LYS A 230 9.34 -24.24 -10.61
CA LYS A 230 8.42 -23.72 -9.59
C LYS A 230 8.81 -23.90 -8.10
N PRO A 231 9.93 -24.50 -7.66
CA PRO A 231 10.32 -24.38 -6.26
C PRO A 231 11.29 -23.21 -5.95
N ALA A 232 11.71 -22.36 -6.91
CA ALA A 232 12.78 -21.38 -6.65
C ALA A 232 12.39 -19.89 -6.67
N PHE A 233 11.20 -19.51 -7.15
CA PHE A 233 10.75 -18.10 -7.15
C PHE A 233 9.26 -17.99 -6.81
N ALA A 234 8.93 -18.23 -5.54
CA ALA A 234 7.64 -17.83 -4.97
C ALA A 234 7.74 -16.35 -4.57
N GLY A 235 7.61 -15.45 -5.54
CA GLY A 235 7.54 -14.00 -5.32
C GLY A 235 6.23 -13.44 -5.87
N SER A 236 5.38 -12.95 -4.97
CA SER A 236 4.14 -12.19 -5.20
C SER A 236 3.07 -12.87 -6.07
N ALA A 237 2.11 -13.55 -5.40
CA ALA A 237 0.85 -13.96 -6.02
C ALA A 237 0.13 -12.76 -6.68
N SER A 238 -0.32 -12.98 -7.93
CA SER A 238 -1.05 -11.97 -8.70
C SER A 238 -2.32 -11.54 -7.96
N SER A 239 -2.75 -10.28 -8.15
CA SER A 239 -4.00 -9.73 -7.57
C SER A 239 -5.25 -10.59 -7.85
N ARG A 240 -5.22 -11.40 -8.91
CA ARG A 240 -6.27 -12.35 -9.28
C ARG A 240 -6.28 -13.63 -8.44
N GLU A 241 -5.11 -14.18 -8.10
CA GLU A 241 -4.97 -15.33 -7.18
C GLU A 241 -5.41 -14.94 -5.76
N ARG A 242 -5.09 -13.70 -5.34
CA ARG A 242 -5.51 -13.12 -4.06
C ARG A 242 -7.03 -13.05 -3.89
N ALA A 243 -7.79 -12.84 -4.97
CA ALA A 243 -9.25 -12.75 -4.94
C ALA A 243 -9.96 -14.12 -4.95
N THR A 244 -9.25 -15.23 -5.18
CA THR A 244 -9.84 -16.58 -5.31
C THR A 244 -9.56 -17.51 -4.14
N ASP A 245 -8.82 -17.06 -3.12
CA ASP A 245 -8.44 -17.91 -2.01
C ASP A 245 -9.67 -18.43 -1.21
N PRO A 246 -9.75 -19.75 -0.95
CA PRO A 246 -10.90 -20.36 -0.26
C PRO A 246 -11.08 -19.86 1.18
N THR A 247 -10.00 -19.58 1.90
CA THR A 247 -10.06 -19.10 3.29
C THR A 247 -10.63 -17.69 3.36
N ARG A 248 -10.24 -16.81 2.44
CA ARG A 248 -10.79 -15.44 2.33
C ARG A 248 -12.30 -15.47 2.09
N ARG A 249 -12.74 -16.27 1.12
CA ARG A 249 -14.16 -16.41 0.79
C ARG A 249 -14.96 -16.92 1.99
N LEU A 250 -14.40 -17.89 2.71
CA LEU A 250 -15.05 -18.46 3.89
C LEU A 250 -15.19 -17.44 5.00
N ILE A 251 -14.14 -16.68 5.33
CA ILE A 251 -14.20 -15.66 6.38
C ILE A 251 -15.19 -14.54 6.02
N LEU A 252 -15.16 -14.05 4.77
CA LEU A 252 -16.11 -13.03 4.31
C LEU A 252 -17.56 -13.56 4.36
N ALA A 253 -17.79 -14.83 4.03
CA ALA A 253 -19.11 -15.45 4.17
C ALA A 253 -19.56 -15.56 5.65
N LEU A 254 -18.64 -15.87 6.58
CA LEU A 254 -18.93 -15.89 8.01
C LEU A 254 -19.31 -14.50 8.54
N TYR A 255 -18.64 -13.45 8.07
CA TYR A 255 -19.00 -12.07 8.39
C TYR A 255 -20.42 -11.71 7.92
N GLU A 256 -20.76 -12.03 6.67
CA GLU A 256 -22.11 -11.81 6.14
C GLU A 256 -23.18 -12.59 6.91
N GLN A 257 -22.87 -13.79 7.39
CA GLN A 257 -23.76 -14.53 8.30
C GLN A 257 -23.95 -13.79 9.63
N GLY A 258 -22.89 -13.23 10.21
CA GLY A 258 -22.97 -12.40 11.42
C GLY A 258 -23.83 -11.16 11.21
N ALA A 259 -23.64 -10.45 10.09
CA ALA A 259 -24.48 -9.31 9.71
C ALA A 259 -25.96 -9.70 9.54
N ALA A 260 -26.24 -10.88 8.97
CA ALA A 260 -27.60 -11.41 8.86
C ALA A 260 -28.22 -11.75 10.24
N VAL A 261 -27.43 -12.28 11.18
CA VAL A 261 -27.87 -12.52 12.57
C VAL A 261 -28.27 -11.20 13.24
N LEU A 262 -27.44 -10.16 13.13
CA LEU A 262 -27.73 -8.81 13.65
C LEU A 262 -29.00 -8.22 13.03
N ALA A 263 -29.16 -8.33 11.71
CA ALA A 263 -30.33 -7.84 11.02
C ALA A 263 -31.62 -8.53 11.50
N ARG A 264 -31.61 -9.84 11.74
CA ARG A 264 -32.76 -10.59 12.30
C ARG A 264 -33.13 -10.14 13.71
N ARG A 265 -32.14 -9.70 14.49
CA ARG A 265 -32.30 -9.17 15.85
C ARG A 265 -32.59 -7.68 15.91
N ARG A 266 -32.88 -7.05 14.75
CA ARG A 266 -33.21 -5.62 14.61
C ARG A 266 -32.11 -4.65 15.04
N TYR A 267 -30.84 -5.09 15.00
CA TYR A 267 -29.72 -4.16 15.08
C TYR A 267 -29.66 -3.29 13.82
N ARG A 268 -29.01 -2.12 13.94
CA ARG A 268 -28.77 -1.21 12.81
C ARG A 268 -28.01 -1.97 11.72
N LYS A 269 -28.34 -1.74 10.44
CA LYS A 269 -27.54 -2.26 9.32
C LYS A 269 -26.33 -1.36 9.08
N ARG A 270 -25.27 -1.94 8.53
CA ARG A 270 -24.09 -1.18 8.09
C ARG A 270 -24.43 -0.32 6.89
N GLU A 271 -24.04 0.95 6.95
CA GLU A 271 -24.20 1.86 5.82
C GLU A 271 -23.13 1.60 4.76
N LYS A 272 -23.40 1.94 3.50
CA LYS A 272 -22.46 1.65 2.40
C LYS A 272 -21.10 2.35 2.54
N TRP A 273 -21.05 3.48 3.24
CA TRP A 273 -19.84 4.29 3.46
C TRP A 273 -19.11 3.96 4.76
N GLU A 274 -19.70 3.15 5.62
CA GLU A 274 -19.15 2.81 6.93
C GLU A 274 -18.19 1.62 6.81
N THR A 275 -17.03 1.70 7.46
CA THR A 275 -16.07 0.57 7.47
C THR A 275 -16.59 -0.60 8.34
N LEU A 276 -16.02 -1.81 8.19
CA LEU A 276 -16.44 -2.94 9.02
C LEU A 276 -16.14 -2.65 10.51
N SER A 277 -14.94 -2.13 10.81
CA SER A 277 -14.55 -1.68 12.15
C SER A 277 -15.44 -0.56 12.72
N GLU A 278 -15.75 0.47 11.93
CA GLU A 278 -16.63 1.56 12.39
C GLU A 278 -18.04 1.05 12.74
N TYR A 279 -18.59 0.16 11.91
CA TYR A 279 -19.86 -0.50 12.19
C TYR A 279 -19.81 -1.34 13.47
N ALA A 280 -18.75 -2.13 13.67
CA ALA A 280 -18.59 -2.96 14.86
C ALA A 280 -18.50 -2.13 16.14
N GLN A 281 -17.90 -0.94 16.07
CA GLN A 281 -17.80 -0.02 17.22
C GLN A 281 -19.11 0.70 17.53
N THR A 282 -19.97 0.93 16.52
CA THR A 282 -21.23 1.67 16.69
C THR A 282 -22.43 0.77 16.97
N VAL A 283 -22.41 -0.49 16.54
CA VAL A 283 -23.51 -1.46 16.71
C VAL A 283 -23.40 -2.19 18.05
N GLY A 284 -23.56 -1.41 19.12
CA GLY A 284 -23.52 -1.90 20.50
C GLY A 284 -22.14 -2.42 20.91
N ARG A 285 -21.98 -2.72 22.21
CA ARG A 285 -20.75 -3.37 22.70
C ARG A 285 -20.85 -4.87 22.47
N LEU A 286 -20.52 -5.32 21.27
CA LEU A 286 -20.53 -6.73 20.86
C LEU A 286 -19.09 -7.22 20.59
N PRO A 287 -18.37 -7.73 21.59
CA PRO A 287 -16.99 -8.21 21.43
C PRO A 287 -16.84 -9.25 20.31
N ALA A 288 -17.81 -10.16 20.18
CA ALA A 288 -17.79 -11.17 19.13
C ALA A 288 -17.90 -10.58 17.71
N LEU A 289 -18.63 -9.47 17.56
CA LEU A 289 -18.70 -8.75 16.28
C LEU A 289 -17.34 -8.11 15.94
N SER A 290 -16.64 -7.54 16.92
CA SER A 290 -15.31 -6.98 16.73
C SER A 290 -14.31 -8.04 16.27
N GLN A 291 -14.30 -9.22 16.89
CA GLN A 291 -13.44 -10.34 16.48
C GLN A 291 -13.75 -10.83 15.05
N LEU A 292 -15.04 -10.97 14.72
CA LEU A 292 -15.48 -11.38 13.38
C LEU A 292 -15.11 -10.32 12.32
N THR A 293 -15.17 -9.04 12.71
CA THR A 293 -14.77 -7.90 11.88
C THR A 293 -13.27 -7.92 11.61
N GLU A 294 -12.45 -8.13 12.63
CA GLU A 294 -10.99 -8.23 12.49
C GLU A 294 -10.62 -9.33 11.47
N ALA A 295 -11.20 -10.52 11.60
CA ALA A 295 -10.97 -11.62 10.66
C ALA A 295 -11.39 -11.24 9.22
N ALA A 296 -12.52 -10.57 9.06
CA ALA A 296 -13.01 -10.11 7.77
C ALA A 296 -12.08 -9.06 7.14
N GLU A 297 -11.55 -8.14 7.93
CA GLU A 297 -10.56 -7.14 7.47
C GLU A 297 -9.24 -7.80 7.07
N VAL A 298 -8.76 -8.79 7.83
CA VAL A 298 -7.60 -9.62 7.45
C VAL A 298 -7.85 -10.27 6.09
N ALA A 299 -8.99 -10.92 5.93
CA ALA A 299 -9.37 -11.60 4.69
C ALA A 299 -9.56 -10.63 3.51
N ALA A 300 -10.00 -9.40 3.76
CA ALA A 300 -10.24 -8.40 2.72
C ALA A 300 -8.98 -7.65 2.29
N TYR A 301 -8.08 -7.33 3.23
CA TYR A 301 -7.05 -6.32 3.01
C TYR A 301 -5.61 -6.83 3.12
N ARG A 302 -5.35 -7.98 3.78
CA ARG A 302 -4.00 -8.55 3.86
C ARG A 302 -3.51 -9.03 2.48
N PRO A 303 -2.23 -8.87 2.09
CA PRO A 303 -1.71 -9.44 0.85
C PRO A 303 -1.69 -10.97 0.86
N GLU A 304 -1.27 -11.59 1.96
CA GLU A 304 -1.30 -13.05 2.15
C GLU A 304 -2.71 -13.52 2.54
N ALA A 305 -3.10 -14.70 2.06
CA ALA A 305 -4.35 -15.31 2.48
C ALA A 305 -4.29 -15.69 3.98
N PRO A 306 -5.39 -15.53 4.73
CA PRO A 306 -5.46 -15.96 6.12
C PRO A 306 -5.29 -17.48 6.24
N GLY A 307 -4.64 -17.94 7.30
CA GLY A 307 -4.53 -19.37 7.59
C GLY A 307 -5.84 -19.98 8.12
N GLU A 308 -5.89 -21.31 8.18
CA GLU A 308 -7.01 -22.08 8.73
C GLU A 308 -7.33 -21.72 10.20
N GLU A 309 -6.32 -21.30 10.97
CA GLU A 309 -6.50 -20.81 12.34
C GLU A 309 -7.43 -19.60 12.39
N LYS A 310 -7.20 -18.60 11.53
CA LYS A 310 -8.04 -17.39 11.45
C LYS A 310 -9.46 -17.72 10.99
N VAL A 311 -9.63 -18.76 10.16
CA VAL A 311 -10.96 -19.30 9.81
C VAL A 311 -11.65 -19.88 11.04
N ALA A 312 -10.94 -20.64 11.88
CA ALA A 312 -11.49 -21.21 13.11
C ALA A 312 -11.89 -20.11 14.11
N GLU A 313 -11.07 -19.07 14.26
CA GLU A 313 -11.39 -17.87 15.06
C GLU A 313 -12.68 -17.20 14.56
N ALA A 314 -12.81 -16.98 13.24
CA ALA A 314 -14.01 -16.38 12.67
C ALA A 314 -15.28 -17.23 12.92
N LYS A 315 -15.17 -18.57 12.86
CA LYS A 315 -16.29 -19.47 13.19
C LYS A 315 -16.67 -19.39 14.68
N ALA A 316 -15.67 -19.34 15.56
CA ALA A 316 -15.90 -19.19 17.00
C ALA A 316 -16.56 -17.85 17.31
N ALA A 317 -16.08 -16.76 16.71
CA ALA A 317 -16.64 -15.42 16.85
C ALA A 317 -18.10 -15.35 16.38
N LEU A 318 -18.45 -15.96 15.23
CA LEU A 318 -19.84 -16.04 14.77
C LEU A 318 -20.74 -16.78 15.78
N THR A 319 -20.25 -17.88 16.36
CA THR A 319 -20.98 -18.65 17.36
C THR A 319 -21.20 -17.83 18.63
N SER A 320 -20.18 -17.12 19.10
CA SER A 320 -20.27 -16.21 20.24
C SER A 320 -21.24 -15.07 19.97
N LEU A 321 -21.20 -14.48 18.77
CA LEU A 321 -22.11 -13.40 18.38
C LEU A 321 -23.56 -13.85 18.44
N GLN A 322 -23.87 -15.05 17.94
CA GLN A 322 -25.22 -15.62 18.04
C GLN A 322 -25.71 -15.78 19.47
N ASN A 323 -24.81 -15.95 20.45
CA ASN A 323 -25.15 -16.01 21.86
C ASN A 323 -25.26 -14.63 22.51
N GLU A 324 -24.42 -13.67 22.12
CA GLU A 324 -24.47 -12.29 22.61
C GLU A 324 -25.78 -11.58 22.24
N VAL A 325 -26.35 -11.91 21.08
CA VAL A 325 -27.58 -11.27 20.56
C VAL A 325 -28.85 -12.11 20.71
N LYS A 326 -28.82 -13.13 21.58
CA LYS A 326 -30.01 -13.93 21.93
C LYS A 326 -30.97 -13.12 22.79
#